data_AF-A0AAV7UQC8-F1
#
_entry.id   AF-A0AAV7UQC8-F1
#
_cell.length_a   1.000
_cell.length_b   1.000
_cell.length_c   1.000
_cell.angle_alpha   90.00
_cell.angle_beta   90.00
_cell.angle_gamma   90.00
#
_symmetry.space_group_name_H-M   'P 1'
#
loop_
_entity.id
_entity.type
_entity.pdbx_description
1 polymer ?
#
loop_
_entity_poly.entity_id
_entity_poly.type
_entity_poly.pdbx_seq_one_letter_code
_entity_poly.pdbx_strand_id
1 'polypeptide(L)'
;MQIQIRRVAKTCSEFATRMEEVETRISHLEDEAGSQQLTREAMEKQLEDTQWKLTDLEDRLRRNNLRVLGIPEGAEGSDTHSFMVALFKEAFPDLQQWDWD
;
A
#
# COMPACT_ATOMS: atom_id res chain seq x y z
N MET A 1 -13.58 -65.87 -16.42
CA MET A 1 -14.22 -64.97 -15.44
C MET A 1 -13.25 -64.50 -14.34
N GLN A 2 -12.54 -65.38 -13.62
CA GLN A 2 -11.63 -64.96 -12.53
C GLN A 2 -10.48 -64.01 -12.91
N ILE A 3 -9.90 -64.16 -14.12
CA ILE A 3 -8.78 -63.30 -14.57
C ILE A 3 -9.22 -61.83 -14.68
N GLN A 4 -10.43 -61.57 -15.19
CA GLN A 4 -10.96 -60.22 -15.33
C GLN A 4 -11.23 -59.57 -13.96
N ILE A 5 -11.77 -60.35 -13.00
CA ILE A 5 -11.99 -59.89 -11.62
C ILE A 5 -10.68 -59.50 -10.94
N ARG A 6 -9.62 -60.31 -11.08
CA ARG A 6 -8.28 -59.97 -10.52
C ARG A 6 -7.70 -58.71 -11.14
N ARG A 7 -7.90 -58.51 -12.44
CA ARG A 7 -7.43 -57.30 -13.14
C ARG A 7 -8.10 -56.04 -12.58
N VAL A 8 -9.42 -56.08 -12.44
CA VAL A 8 -10.20 -54.97 -11.86
C VAL A 8 -9.77 -54.70 -10.42
N ALA A 9 -9.58 -55.74 -9.61
CA ALA A 9 -9.11 -55.58 -8.24
C ALA A 9 -7.74 -54.89 -8.15
N LYS A 10 -6.80 -55.24 -9.03
CA LYS A 10 -5.47 -54.60 -9.11
C LYS A 10 -5.59 -53.13 -9.48
N THR A 11 -6.38 -52.79 -10.50
CA THR A 11 -6.57 -51.39 -10.93
C THR A 11 -7.27 -50.56 -9.86
N CYS A 12 -8.23 -51.14 -9.12
CA CYS A 12 -8.86 -50.46 -7.99
C CYS A 12 -7.86 -50.18 -6.86
N SER A 13 -6.97 -51.12 -6.55
CA SER A 13 -5.91 -50.92 -5.57
C SER A 13 -4.93 -49.82 -5.99
N GLU A 14 -4.49 -49.82 -7.25
CA GLU A 14 -3.61 -48.78 -7.79
C GLU A 14 -4.28 -47.39 -7.76
N PHE A 15 -5.57 -47.34 -8.07
CA PHE A 15 -6.36 -46.11 -7.98
C PHE A 15 -6.50 -45.63 -6.54
N ALA A 16 -6.75 -46.53 -5.58
CA ALA A 16 -6.84 -46.19 -4.16
C ALA A 16 -5.54 -45.55 -3.64
N THR A 17 -4.37 -46.12 -3.98
CA THR A 17 -3.07 -45.55 -3.60
C THR A 17 -2.86 -44.16 -4.20
N ARG A 18 -3.21 -43.98 -5.48
CA ARG A 18 -3.11 -42.66 -6.13
C ARG A 18 -4.08 -41.65 -5.50
N MET A 19 -5.24 -42.10 -5.05
CA MET A 19 -6.23 -41.25 -4.38
C MET A 19 -5.69 -40.75 -3.04
N GLU A 20 -5.11 -41.63 -2.23
CA GLU A 20 -4.50 -41.28 -0.95
C GLU A 20 -3.36 -40.27 -1.11
N GLU A 21 -2.53 -40.41 -2.16
CA GLU A 21 -1.48 -39.44 -2.47
C GLU A 21 -2.08 -38.06 -2.84
N VAL A 22 -3.14 -38.05 -3.63
CA VAL A 22 -3.85 -36.82 -4.01
C VAL A 22 -4.47 -36.15 -2.79
N GLU A 23 -5.15 -36.90 -1.93
CA GLU A 23 -5.76 -36.40 -0.69
C GLU A 23 -4.70 -35.77 0.23
N THR A 24 -3.55 -36.45 0.39
CA THR A 24 -2.43 -35.92 1.19
C THR A 24 -1.89 -34.61 0.61
N ARG A 25 -1.70 -34.55 -0.71
CA ARG A 25 -1.24 -33.34 -1.40
C ARG A 25 -2.26 -32.19 -1.29
N ILE A 26 -3.55 -32.49 -1.38
CA ILE A 26 -4.61 -31.49 -1.21
C ILE A 26 -4.57 -30.93 0.21
N SER A 27 -4.49 -31.79 1.23
CA SER A 27 -4.38 -31.35 2.63
C SER A 27 -3.20 -30.39 2.85
N HIS A 28 -2.03 -30.73 2.29
CA HIS A 28 -0.86 -29.84 2.39
C HIS A 28 -1.07 -28.50 1.67
N LEU A 29 -1.67 -28.51 0.48
CA LEU A 29 -1.95 -27.28 -0.27
C LEU A 29 -2.98 -26.40 0.46
N GLU A 30 -3.98 -27.00 1.11
CA GLU A 30 -4.97 -26.28 1.91
C GLU A 30 -4.31 -25.59 3.12
N ASP A 31 -3.42 -26.29 3.82
CA ASP A 31 -2.65 -25.73 4.94
C ASP A 31 -1.73 -24.58 4.50
N GLU A 32 -1.00 -24.77 3.39
CA GLU A 32 -0.13 -23.74 2.80
C GLU A 32 -0.93 -22.51 2.35
N ALA A 33 -2.06 -22.71 1.68
CA ALA A 33 -2.92 -21.62 1.25
C ALA A 33 -3.46 -20.82 2.44
N GLY A 34 -3.84 -21.50 3.53
CA GLY A 34 -4.25 -20.86 4.78
C GLY A 34 -3.13 -20.00 5.39
N SER A 35 -1.92 -20.55 5.46
CA SER A 35 -0.75 -19.81 5.97
C SER A 35 -0.40 -18.59 5.11
N GLN A 36 -0.47 -18.73 3.79
CA GLN A 36 -0.24 -17.64 2.84
C GLN A 36 -1.30 -16.54 2.98
N GLN A 37 -2.57 -16.91 3.16
CA GLN A 37 -3.65 -15.95 3.35
C GLN A 37 -3.43 -15.10 4.62
N LEU A 38 -3.11 -15.73 5.75
CA LEU A 38 -2.80 -15.02 7.00
C LEU A 38 -1.61 -14.08 6.86
N THR A 39 -0.58 -14.52 6.15
CA THR A 39 0.61 -13.70 5.88
C THR A 39 0.26 -12.50 5.01
N ARG A 40 -0.58 -12.70 3.99
CA ARG A 40 -1.04 -11.62 3.10
C ARG A 40 -1.84 -10.57 3.87
N GLU A 41 -2.77 -10.99 4.72
CA GLU A 41 -3.57 -10.08 5.55
C GLU A 41 -2.69 -9.26 6.51
N ALA A 42 -1.68 -9.88 7.11
CA ALA A 42 -0.73 -9.18 7.97
C ALA A 42 0.09 -8.13 7.18
N MET A 43 0.52 -8.47 5.97
CA MET A 43 1.24 -7.54 5.09
C MET A 43 0.36 -6.39 4.60
N GLU A 44 -0.89 -6.67 4.20
CA GLU A 44 -1.86 -5.65 3.78
C GLU A 44 -2.10 -4.64 4.92
N LYS A 45 -2.27 -5.12 6.16
CA LYS A 45 -2.41 -4.23 7.32
C LYS A 45 -1.16 -3.38 7.57
N GLN A 46 0.03 -3.98 7.49
CA GLN A 46 1.27 -3.22 7.66
C GLN A 46 1.47 -2.17 6.57
N LEU A 47 1.04 -2.47 5.34
CA LEU A 47 1.07 -1.53 4.23
C LEU A 47 0.16 -0.33 4.52
N GLU A 48 -1.09 -0.58 4.93
CA GLU A 48 -2.06 0.47 5.27
C GLU A 48 -1.54 1.36 6.41
N ASP A 49 -1.05 0.76 7.49
CA ASP A 49 -0.48 1.49 8.63
C ASP A 49 0.70 2.37 8.21
N THR A 50 1.54 1.88 7.29
CA THR A 50 2.71 2.61 6.80
C THR A 50 2.30 3.75 5.87
N GLN A 51 1.32 3.52 4.99
CA GLN A 51 0.76 4.55 4.13
C GLN A 51 0.14 5.67 4.96
N TRP A 52 -0.63 5.35 5.99
CA TRP A 52 -1.22 6.34 6.88
C TRP A 52 -0.15 7.20 7.58
N LYS A 53 0.91 6.56 8.11
CA LYS A 53 2.04 7.28 8.72
C LYS A 53 2.76 8.19 7.74
N LEU A 54 2.97 7.75 6.51
CA LEU A 54 3.59 8.57 5.47
C LEU A 54 2.75 9.79 5.14
N THR A 55 1.44 9.63 4.96
CA THR A 55 0.53 10.75 4.73
C THR A 55 0.54 11.76 5.88
N ASP A 56 0.45 11.30 7.14
CA ASP A 56 0.52 12.19 8.32
C ASP A 56 1.86 12.95 8.39
N LEU A 57 2.97 12.30 8.05
CA LEU A 57 4.27 12.95 7.99
C LEU A 57 4.34 14.00 6.88
N GLU A 58 3.88 13.67 5.67
CA GLU A 58 3.84 14.62 4.55
C GLU A 58 2.98 15.84 4.88
N ASP A 59 1.81 15.63 5.47
CA ASP A 59 0.90 16.69 5.89
C ASP A 59 1.54 17.58 6.96
N ARG A 60 2.23 17.01 7.96
CA ARG A 60 2.92 17.78 9.00
C ARG A 60 4.09 18.59 8.44
N LEU A 61 4.88 18.00 7.55
CA LEU A 61 6.02 18.65 6.93
C LEU A 61 5.60 19.80 6.01
N ARG A 62 4.43 19.71 5.39
CA ARG A 62 3.92 20.71 4.45
C ARG A 62 2.88 21.65 5.04
N ARG A 63 2.43 21.44 6.29
CA ARG A 63 1.35 22.20 6.95
C ARG A 63 1.53 23.70 6.86
N ASN A 64 2.75 24.19 7.02
CA ASN A 64 3.07 25.62 7.03
C ASN A 64 3.66 26.10 5.70
N ASN A 65 3.75 25.22 4.69
CA ASN A 65 4.30 25.58 3.40
C ASN A 65 3.20 26.23 2.55
N LEU A 66 3.47 27.43 2.06
CA LEU A 66 2.61 28.12 1.12
C LEU A 66 3.11 27.89 -0.31
N ARG A 67 2.19 27.57 -1.22
CA ARG A 67 2.46 27.49 -2.67
C ARG A 67 1.68 28.57 -3.39
N VAL A 68 2.39 29.59 -3.89
CA VAL A 68 1.79 30.67 -4.67
C VAL A 68 1.91 30.35 -6.16
N LEU A 69 0.81 30.47 -6.90
CA LEU A 69 0.72 30.14 -8.33
C LEU A 69 0.48 31.41 -9.14
N GLY A 70 0.89 31.40 -10.42
CA GLY A 70 0.66 32.52 -11.34
C GLY A 70 1.71 33.64 -11.28
N ILE A 71 2.84 33.41 -10.60
CA ILE A 71 3.96 34.34 -10.59
C ILE A 71 4.79 34.15 -11.86
N PRO A 72 5.00 35.19 -12.69
CA PRO A 72 5.88 35.11 -13.85
C PRO A 72 7.33 34.80 -13.44
N GLU A 73 8.04 34.02 -14.26
CA GLU A 73 9.44 33.68 -14.01
C GLU A 73 10.31 34.95 -13.92
N GLY A 74 11.15 35.02 -12.89
CA GLY A 74 12.04 36.16 -12.65
C GLY A 74 11.40 37.39 -12.01
N ALA A 75 10.09 37.38 -11.71
CA ALA A 75 9.42 38.49 -11.04
C ALA A 75 9.96 38.78 -9.62
N GLU A 76 10.54 37.77 -8.98
CA GLU A 76 11.15 37.85 -7.65
C GLU A 76 12.49 38.60 -7.61
N GLY A 77 13.14 38.77 -8.76
CA GLY A 77 14.46 39.42 -8.84
C GLY A 77 15.53 38.69 -8.03
N SER A 78 16.40 39.44 -7.37
CA SER A 78 17.50 38.89 -6.55
C SER A 78 17.12 38.62 -5.09
N ASP A 79 15.93 39.05 -4.64
CA ASP A 79 15.48 38.89 -3.26
C ASP A 79 14.02 38.44 -3.20
N THR A 80 13.84 37.12 -3.23
CA THR A 80 12.53 36.46 -3.12
C THR A 80 11.81 36.81 -1.82
N HIS A 81 12.52 37.04 -0.70
CA HIS A 81 11.87 37.34 0.58
C HIS A 81 11.14 38.69 0.51
N SER A 82 11.84 39.74 0.08
CA SER A 82 11.24 41.08 -0.04
C SER A 82 10.09 41.10 -1.05
N PHE A 83 10.23 40.37 -2.16
CA PHE A 83 9.16 40.22 -3.14
C PHE A 83 7.91 39.56 -2.53
N MET A 84 8.06 38.45 -1.81
CA MET A 84 6.93 37.75 -1.19
C MET A 84 6.25 38.59 -0.11
N VAL A 85 7.01 39.37 0.68
CA VAL A 85 6.44 40.30 1.68
C VAL A 85 5.61 41.39 1.00
N ALA A 86 6.10 41.97 -0.10
CA ALA A 86 5.36 42.98 -0.86
C ALA A 86 4.08 42.37 -1.46
N LEU A 87 4.19 41.19 -2.08
CA LEU A 87 3.07 40.46 -2.68
C LEU A 87 1.95 40.20 -1.67
N PHE A 88 2.28 39.70 -0.47
CA PHE A 88 1.27 39.42 0.55
C PHE A 88 0.64 40.69 1.12
N LYS A 89 1.41 41.78 1.29
CA LYS A 89 0.87 43.08 1.72
C LYS A 89 -0.11 43.67 0.72
N GLU A 90 0.17 43.52 -0.58
CA GLU A 90 -0.73 43.98 -1.64
C GLU A 90 -1.98 43.09 -1.74
N ALA A 91 -1.81 41.77 -1.70
CA ALA A 91 -2.91 40.82 -1.85
C ALA A 91 -3.85 40.79 -0.64
N PHE A 92 -3.33 41.02 0.56
CA PHE A 92 -4.07 40.96 1.82
C PHE A 92 -3.77 42.19 2.70
N PRO A 93 -4.28 43.37 2.34
CA PRO A 93 -4.01 44.62 3.06
C PRO A 93 -4.50 44.61 4.51
N ASP A 94 -5.48 43.76 4.83
CA ASP A 94 -6.06 43.61 6.17
C ASP A 94 -5.23 42.71 7.10
N LEU A 95 -4.19 42.04 6.58
CA LEU A 95 -3.19 41.37 7.42
C LEU A 95 -2.28 42.45 8.04
N GLN A 96 -2.83 43.24 8.95
CA GLN A 96 -2.08 44.17 9.78
C GLN A 96 -1.01 43.41 10.57
N GLN A 97 0.14 44.05 10.76
CA GLN A 97 1.29 43.56 11.53
C GLN A 97 0.83 42.79 12.76
N TRP A 98 1.03 41.47 12.74
CA TRP A 98 1.10 40.73 13.98
C TRP A 98 2.39 41.19 14.67
N ASP A 99 2.25 41.99 15.72
CA ASP A 99 3.31 42.23 16.68
C ASP A 99 3.63 40.90 17.35
N TRP A 100 4.77 40.32 16.96
CA TRP A 100 5.38 39.24 17.72
C TRP A 100 6.18 39.87 18.86
N ASP A 101 5.50 40.22 19.96
CA ASP A 101 6.14 40.39 21.27
C ASP A 101 6.56 39.02 21.85
#